data_AF-G0PK36-F1
#
_entry.id   AF-G0PK36-F1
#
_cell.length_a   1.000
_cell.length_b   1.000
_cell.length_c   1.000
_cell.angle_alpha   90.00
_cell.angle_beta   90.00
_cell.angle_gamma   90.00
#
_symmetry.space_group_name_H-M   'P 1'
#
loop_
_entity.id
_entity.type
_entity.pdbx_description
1 polymer ?
#
loop_
_entity_poly.entity_id
_entity_poly.type
_entity_poly.pdbx_seq_one_letter_code
_entity_poly.pdbx_strand_id
1 'polypeptide(L)'
;MIPYRQLARMSHLAARFVGGSDVHVVDPLVDLRNVFEQTDQLKVAVESRNLNVDVEKVKNEYQEWFDVYQKWKAADKDSISSLKKELRSKKDGILNALSLPNFIHSAGKKQTPLLKPSKHAQYLAQQGLMRIDKQNHVVHLVGYPVVVQKMIREQLVDLFPGCQPISPSYFARAAILEALNIDKSTCIPFTDGSSHFPLTYLVGNSLAAITSPFLKTSFSEKNEWPISVQCTGASYSEKKNQVDLCNARQRMKHCALWMCKSAEEIEGIVNDANVRVGAYLDEGLELEVKVRELRGSELKNYESQAFAIENRGLTLSRISRIGDYVSKRLNIQYSGSSATEKSEAVDGGFVQMVYVETDIDRILARLVDDLIEGKEPPKYMRDAIKKSF
;
A
#
# COMPACT_ATOMS: atom_id res chain seq x y z
N MET A 1 15.81 9.31 28.22
CA MET A 1 14.75 10.28 27.87
C MET A 1 15.37 11.30 26.93
N ILE A 2 15.22 11.12 25.62
CA ILE A 2 15.91 11.93 24.60
C ILE A 2 15.11 13.22 24.38
N PRO A 3 15.74 14.41 24.34
CA PRO A 3 15.01 15.66 24.32
C PRO A 3 14.28 15.86 22.99
N TYR A 4 12.99 16.17 23.10
CA TYR A 4 12.05 16.56 22.04
C TYR A 4 12.40 17.96 21.49
N ARG A 5 13.61 18.15 20.93
CA ARG A 5 14.00 19.42 20.30
C ARG A 5 14.18 19.22 18.81
N GLN A 6 13.28 19.88 18.08
CA GLN A 6 13.26 20.07 16.63
C GLN A 6 12.94 18.81 15.82
N LEU A 7 11.65 18.44 15.85
CA LEU A 7 10.95 18.02 14.64
C LEU A 7 11.14 19.13 13.59
N ALA A 8 12.28 19.11 12.90
CA ALA A 8 12.52 19.94 11.74
C ALA A 8 11.33 19.74 10.81
N ARG A 9 10.61 20.83 10.55
CA ARG A 9 9.44 20.87 9.67
C ARG A 9 9.74 20.02 8.45
N MET A 10 8.94 18.98 8.19
CA MET A 10 8.94 18.33 6.89
C MET A 10 8.62 19.42 5.87
N SER A 11 9.65 19.98 5.25
CA SER A 11 9.52 21.11 4.34
C SER A 11 9.13 20.56 2.97
N HIS A 12 7.85 20.31 2.79
CA HIS A 12 7.18 19.91 1.54
C HIS A 12 7.70 20.68 0.32
N LEU A 13 8.61 20.10 -0.46
CA LEU A 13 9.14 20.72 -1.68
C LEU A 13 8.01 20.99 -2.68
N ALA A 14 7.10 20.04 -2.90
CA ALA A 14 5.95 20.26 -3.79
C ALA A 14 5.06 21.42 -3.29
N ALA A 15 4.76 21.51 -2.00
CA ALA A 15 3.99 22.65 -1.45
C ALA A 15 4.72 24.00 -1.61
N ARG A 16 6.06 24.00 -1.52
CA ARG A 16 6.90 25.20 -1.76
C ARG A 16 6.74 25.72 -3.20
N PHE A 17 6.58 24.83 -4.16
CA PHE A 17 6.43 25.16 -5.59
C PHE A 17 4.99 25.42 -6.02
N VAL A 18 4.01 24.90 -5.29
CA VAL A 18 2.57 25.05 -5.58
C VAL A 18 1.99 26.28 -4.88
N GLY A 19 2.60 26.72 -3.77
CA GLY A 19 2.25 27.99 -3.11
C GLY A 19 0.96 27.95 -2.27
N GLY A 20 0.45 26.76 -1.95
CA GLY A 20 -0.76 26.54 -1.16
C GLY A 20 -0.77 25.18 -0.44
N SER A 21 -1.86 24.88 0.26
CA SER A 21 -2.10 23.59 0.94
C SER A 21 -2.55 22.47 0.01
N ASP A 22 -2.62 22.72 -1.29
CA ASP A 22 -3.19 21.80 -2.29
C ASP A 22 -2.42 20.49 -2.44
N VAL A 23 -1.17 20.44 -1.93
CA VAL A 23 -0.22 19.35 -2.17
C VAL A 23 0.59 19.08 -0.91
N HIS A 24 0.55 17.86 -0.44
CA HIS A 24 1.19 17.44 0.80
C HIS A 24 2.40 16.55 0.58
N VAL A 25 2.77 16.18 -0.65
CA VAL A 25 3.82 15.20 -0.98
C VAL A 25 5.08 15.35 -0.13
N VAL A 26 5.60 14.22 0.35
CA VAL A 26 6.93 14.20 0.95
C VAL A 26 7.97 14.36 -0.13
N ASP A 27 8.78 15.42 -0.06
CA ASP A 27 9.93 15.76 -0.92
C ASP A 27 10.20 14.74 -2.05
N PRO A 28 9.34 14.74 -3.11
CA PRO A 28 9.53 13.81 -4.20
C PRO A 28 10.81 14.22 -4.93
N LEU A 29 11.48 13.26 -5.58
CA LEU A 29 12.48 13.59 -6.55
C LEU A 29 11.82 14.51 -7.61
N VAL A 30 12.22 15.77 -7.63
CA VAL A 30 11.63 16.78 -8.51
C VAL A 30 11.95 16.49 -9.98
N ASP A 31 13.05 15.75 -10.21
CA ASP A 31 13.47 15.24 -11.49
C ASP A 31 12.75 13.91 -11.80
N LEU A 32 11.71 14.00 -12.61
CA LEU A 32 10.89 12.90 -13.12
C LEU A 32 11.16 12.65 -14.60
N ARG A 33 12.23 13.21 -15.17
CA ARG A 33 12.54 13.10 -16.61
C ARG A 33 12.66 11.64 -17.06
N ASN A 34 13.22 10.79 -16.20
CA ASN A 34 13.32 9.34 -16.42
C ASN A 34 11.96 8.66 -16.66
N VAL A 35 10.87 9.15 -16.07
CA VAL A 35 9.51 8.64 -16.31
C VAL A 35 9.09 8.86 -17.77
N PHE A 36 9.56 9.94 -18.40
CA PHE A 36 9.23 10.34 -19.76
C PHE A 36 10.25 9.87 -20.82
N GLU A 37 11.30 9.14 -20.41
CA GLU A 37 12.22 8.44 -21.34
C GLU A 37 11.52 7.23 -21.98
N GLN A 38 10.60 6.60 -21.24
CA GLN A 38 9.83 5.43 -21.67
C GLN A 38 8.36 5.77 -21.94
N THR A 39 8.13 6.84 -22.73
CA THR A 39 6.77 7.37 -23.01
C THR A 39 5.80 6.29 -23.50
N ASP A 40 6.24 5.36 -24.35
CA ASP A 40 5.34 4.31 -24.88
C ASP A 40 4.91 3.32 -23.80
N GLN A 41 5.82 2.93 -22.90
CA GLN A 41 5.47 2.05 -21.77
C GLN A 41 4.53 2.77 -20.79
N LEU A 42 4.70 4.09 -20.63
CA LEU A 42 3.81 4.89 -19.80
C LEU A 42 2.40 4.99 -20.41
N LYS A 43 2.28 5.16 -21.73
CA LYS A 43 0.99 5.12 -22.44
C LYS A 43 0.28 3.79 -22.21
N VAL A 44 1.00 2.67 -22.38
CA VAL A 44 0.47 1.33 -22.08
C VAL A 44 0.00 1.23 -20.63
N ALA A 45 0.76 1.78 -19.67
CA ALA A 45 0.41 1.76 -18.26
C ALA A 45 -0.86 2.58 -17.93
N VAL A 46 -1.06 3.71 -18.58
CA VAL A 46 -2.24 4.58 -18.46
C VAL A 46 -3.47 3.92 -19.10
N GLU A 47 -3.34 3.45 -20.34
CA GLU A 47 -4.40 2.80 -21.10
C GLU A 47 -4.88 1.51 -20.42
N SER A 48 -3.94 0.67 -19.97
CA SER A 48 -4.26 -0.59 -19.29
C SER A 48 -5.03 -0.37 -17.99
N ARG A 49 -4.83 0.78 -17.32
CA ARG A 49 -5.55 1.18 -16.10
C ARG A 49 -6.86 1.93 -16.37
N ASN A 50 -7.25 2.10 -17.65
CA ASN A 50 -8.40 2.90 -18.08
C ASN A 50 -8.33 4.35 -17.58
N LEU A 51 -7.13 4.94 -17.51
CA LEU A 51 -6.95 6.32 -17.09
C LEU A 51 -7.05 7.23 -18.31
N ASN A 52 -7.83 8.30 -18.21
CA ASN A 52 -7.95 9.32 -19.26
C ASN A 52 -6.87 10.40 -19.08
N VAL A 53 -5.62 10.07 -19.41
CA VAL A 53 -4.47 10.98 -19.27
C VAL A 53 -3.73 11.09 -20.60
N ASP A 54 -3.53 12.32 -21.07
CA ASP A 54 -2.68 12.61 -22.24
C ASP A 54 -1.21 12.70 -21.80
N VAL A 55 -0.47 11.62 -22.03
CA VAL A 55 0.94 11.50 -21.60
C VAL A 55 1.84 12.55 -22.26
N GLU A 56 1.60 12.91 -23.53
CA GLU A 56 2.43 13.89 -24.24
C GLU A 56 2.20 15.31 -23.70
N LYS A 57 0.92 15.64 -23.45
CA LYS A 57 0.59 16.91 -22.80
C LYS A 57 1.26 17.03 -21.43
N VAL A 58 1.16 15.98 -20.59
CA VAL A 58 1.78 15.98 -19.25
C VAL A 58 3.30 16.13 -19.34
N LYS A 59 3.94 15.45 -20.30
CA LYS A 59 5.39 15.57 -20.56
C LYS A 59 5.79 17.01 -20.88
N ASN A 60 5.06 17.67 -21.79
CA ASN A 60 5.35 19.05 -22.19
C ASN A 60 5.15 20.03 -21.04
N GLU A 61 4.02 19.94 -20.33
CA GLU A 61 3.76 20.78 -19.15
C GLU A 61 4.81 20.60 -18.05
N TYR A 62 5.24 19.35 -17.81
CA TYR A 62 6.30 19.04 -16.87
C TYR A 62 7.64 19.63 -17.30
N GLN A 63 8.01 19.50 -18.59
CA GLN A 63 9.27 20.05 -19.10
C GLN A 63 9.33 21.57 -18.94
N GLU A 64 8.24 22.28 -19.30
CA GLU A 64 8.14 23.71 -19.10
C GLU A 64 8.31 24.09 -17.62
N TRP A 65 7.65 23.36 -16.72
CA TRP A 65 7.78 23.59 -15.30
C TRP A 65 9.21 23.32 -14.80
N PHE A 66 9.84 22.25 -15.27
CA PHE A 66 11.19 21.83 -14.88
C PHE A 66 12.25 22.83 -15.37
N ASP A 67 12.08 23.42 -16.55
CA ASP A 67 12.98 24.46 -17.06
C ASP A 67 12.98 25.70 -16.17
N VAL A 68 11.79 26.13 -15.71
CA VAL A 68 11.67 27.22 -14.74
C VAL A 68 12.30 26.82 -13.40
N TYR A 69 12.17 25.55 -12.99
CA TYR A 69 12.78 25.04 -11.76
C TYR A 69 14.30 25.09 -11.82
N GLN A 70 14.91 24.72 -12.94
CA GLN A 70 16.36 24.82 -13.15
C GLN A 70 16.85 26.26 -13.11
N LYS A 71 16.15 27.18 -13.80
CA LYS A 71 16.43 28.62 -13.74
C LYS A 71 16.34 29.14 -12.30
N TRP A 72 15.30 28.76 -11.58
CA TRP A 72 15.11 29.14 -10.17
C TRP A 72 16.23 28.62 -9.25
N LYS A 73 16.71 27.38 -9.48
CA LYS A 73 17.80 26.79 -8.70
C LYS A 73 19.14 27.53 -8.92
N ALA A 74 19.35 28.06 -10.12
CA ALA A 74 20.55 28.82 -10.50
C ALA A 74 20.40 30.35 -10.33
N ALA A 75 19.24 30.83 -9.87
CA ALA A 75 18.91 32.25 -9.84
C ALA A 75 19.66 33.04 -8.75
N ASP A 76 19.93 34.30 -9.05
CA ASP A 76 20.36 35.32 -8.11
C ASP A 76 19.19 35.85 -7.24
N LYS A 77 19.51 36.61 -6.19
CA LYS A 77 18.50 37.07 -5.21
C LYS A 77 17.36 37.86 -5.83
N ASP A 78 17.64 38.61 -6.90
CA ASP A 78 16.69 39.53 -7.53
C ASP A 78 15.67 38.80 -8.42
N SER A 79 16.07 37.68 -9.05
CA SER A 79 15.20 36.89 -9.93
C SER A 79 14.39 35.81 -9.18
N ILE A 80 14.71 35.50 -7.92
CA ILE A 80 14.05 34.42 -7.17
C ILE A 80 12.53 34.62 -7.02
N SER A 81 12.09 35.86 -6.81
CA SER A 81 10.67 36.14 -6.54
C SER A 81 9.79 35.92 -7.77
N SER A 82 10.22 36.43 -8.93
CA SER A 82 9.51 36.25 -10.21
C SER A 82 9.47 34.78 -10.62
N LEU A 83 10.61 34.08 -10.56
CA LEU A 83 10.70 32.66 -10.91
C LEU A 83 9.85 31.77 -9.98
N LYS A 84 9.73 32.10 -8.68
CA LYS A 84 8.79 31.42 -7.77
C LYS A 84 7.34 31.61 -8.18
N LYS A 85 6.96 32.81 -8.62
CA LYS A 85 5.60 33.10 -9.09
C LYS A 85 5.30 32.32 -10.37
N GLU A 86 6.26 32.26 -11.28
CA GLU A 86 6.17 31.48 -12.52
C GLU A 86 6.04 29.97 -12.25
N LEU A 87 6.88 29.40 -11.38
CA LEU A 87 6.79 28.01 -10.94
C LEU A 87 5.41 27.65 -10.39
N ARG A 88 4.83 28.54 -9.58
CA ARG A 88 3.49 28.36 -9.02
C ARG A 88 2.40 28.41 -10.08
N SER A 89 2.54 29.28 -11.08
CA SER A 89 1.59 29.35 -12.19
C SER A 89 1.62 28.11 -13.07
N LYS A 90 2.76 27.41 -13.13
CA LYS A 90 2.94 26.15 -13.88
C LYS A 90 2.82 24.89 -13.02
N LYS A 91 2.24 25.00 -11.80
CA LYS A 91 2.20 23.89 -10.82
C LYS A 91 1.63 22.59 -11.39
N ASP A 92 0.69 22.66 -12.31
CA ASP A 92 0.03 21.48 -12.87
C ASP A 92 1.01 20.57 -13.62
N GLY A 93 2.10 21.10 -14.18
CA GLY A 93 3.13 20.29 -14.83
C GLY A 93 3.77 19.27 -13.88
N ILE A 94 4.11 19.67 -12.64
CA ILE A 94 4.64 18.73 -11.64
C ILE A 94 3.54 17.85 -11.02
N LEU A 95 2.34 18.38 -10.80
CA LEU A 95 1.26 17.61 -10.16
C LEU A 95 0.71 16.52 -11.07
N ASN A 96 0.55 16.81 -12.35
CA ASN A 96 0.14 15.84 -13.36
C ASN A 96 1.22 14.77 -13.57
N ALA A 97 2.51 15.14 -13.50
CA ALA A 97 3.59 14.15 -13.55
C ALA A 97 3.60 13.23 -12.32
N LEU A 98 3.33 13.76 -11.12
CA LEU A 98 3.28 12.97 -9.89
C LEU A 98 2.07 12.01 -9.83
N SER A 99 0.97 12.36 -10.49
CA SER A 99 -0.25 11.53 -10.55
C SER A 99 -0.15 10.36 -11.53
N LEU A 100 0.90 10.32 -12.37
CA LEU A 100 1.13 9.20 -13.30
C LEU A 100 1.30 7.87 -12.55
N PRO A 101 0.70 6.78 -13.06
CA PRO A 101 0.82 5.46 -12.46
C PRO A 101 2.22 4.87 -12.67
N ASN A 102 2.48 3.77 -12.00
CA ASN A 102 3.67 2.95 -12.20
C ASN A 102 3.62 2.22 -13.55
N PHE A 103 4.79 1.92 -14.09
CA PHE A 103 4.92 1.08 -15.28
C PHE A 103 4.36 -0.32 -15.02
N ILE A 104 3.95 -1.01 -16.08
CA ILE A 104 3.44 -2.39 -15.99
C ILE A 104 4.59 -3.34 -16.26
N HIS A 105 4.89 -4.18 -15.26
CA HIS A 105 5.78 -5.31 -15.44
C HIS A 105 5.06 -6.47 -16.13
N SER A 106 3.88 -6.82 -15.60
CA SER A 106 2.98 -7.81 -16.18
C SER A 106 1.56 -7.56 -15.69
N ALA A 107 0.59 -7.99 -16.49
CA ALA A 107 -0.83 -7.91 -16.18
C ALA A 107 -1.55 -9.15 -16.69
N GLY A 108 -2.44 -9.67 -15.85
CA GLY A 108 -3.28 -10.81 -16.20
C GLY A 108 -4.32 -10.46 -17.26
N LYS A 109 -4.88 -11.50 -17.88
CA LYS A 109 -5.95 -11.38 -18.90
C LYS A 109 -7.32 -11.80 -18.37
N LYS A 110 -7.35 -12.55 -17.27
CA LYS A 110 -8.57 -13.15 -16.72
C LYS A 110 -9.37 -12.10 -15.95
N GLN A 111 -10.66 -12.00 -16.26
CA GLN A 111 -11.57 -11.14 -15.52
C GLN A 111 -11.77 -11.64 -14.08
N THR A 112 -12.09 -10.70 -13.20
CA THR A 112 -12.51 -10.99 -11.82
C THR A 112 -13.73 -11.92 -11.86
N PRO A 113 -13.71 -13.08 -11.18
CA PRO A 113 -14.87 -13.93 -11.06
C PRO A 113 -16.03 -13.19 -10.40
N LEU A 114 -17.26 -13.54 -10.75
CA LEU A 114 -18.44 -13.02 -10.06
C LEU A 114 -18.39 -13.39 -8.57
N LEU A 115 -18.57 -12.38 -7.72
CA LEU A 115 -18.62 -12.56 -6.28
C LEU A 115 -19.85 -13.39 -5.91
N LYS A 116 -19.63 -14.59 -5.34
CA LYS A 116 -20.75 -15.38 -4.83
C LYS A 116 -21.34 -14.72 -3.57
N PRO A 117 -22.68 -14.76 -3.41
CA PRO A 117 -23.34 -14.28 -2.20
C PRO A 117 -22.75 -14.91 -0.95
N SER A 118 -22.81 -14.16 0.14
CA SER A 118 -22.28 -14.59 1.42
C SER A 118 -23.37 -14.46 2.48
N LYS A 119 -23.48 -15.47 3.36
CA LYS A 119 -24.53 -15.57 4.39
C LYS A 119 -23.97 -15.40 5.80
N HIS A 120 -22.65 -15.25 5.94
CA HIS A 120 -21.96 -15.05 7.22
C HIS A 120 -22.65 -14.02 8.12
N ALA A 121 -23.05 -12.87 7.56
CA ALA A 121 -23.60 -11.78 8.36
C ALA A 121 -24.95 -12.16 9.01
N GLN A 122 -25.83 -12.80 8.25
CA GLN A 122 -27.12 -13.26 8.77
C GLN A 122 -26.93 -14.35 9.82
N TYR A 123 -26.06 -15.32 9.54
CA TYR A 123 -25.80 -16.45 10.43
C TYR A 123 -25.21 -15.98 11.77
N LEU A 124 -24.12 -15.19 11.75
CA LEU A 124 -23.46 -14.74 12.97
C LEU A 124 -24.37 -13.84 13.81
N ALA A 125 -25.20 -13.00 13.17
CA ALA A 125 -26.16 -12.17 13.88
C ALA A 125 -27.26 -13.00 14.56
N GLN A 126 -27.79 -14.04 13.88
CA GLN A 126 -28.78 -14.96 14.45
C GLN A 126 -28.23 -15.75 15.64
N GLN A 127 -26.95 -16.09 15.61
CA GLN A 127 -26.27 -16.76 16.73
C GLN A 127 -25.86 -15.79 17.87
N GLY A 128 -26.12 -14.49 17.73
CA GLY A 128 -25.70 -13.49 18.72
C GLY A 128 -24.18 -13.23 18.77
N LEU A 129 -23.44 -13.69 17.75
CA LEU A 129 -21.97 -13.61 17.67
C LEU A 129 -21.48 -12.38 16.91
N MET A 130 -22.39 -11.67 16.25
CA MET A 130 -22.09 -10.45 15.52
C MET A 130 -23.19 -9.40 15.69
N ARG A 131 -22.78 -8.16 15.92
CA ARG A 131 -23.65 -6.97 15.88
C ARG A 131 -23.13 -6.00 14.84
N ILE A 132 -24.03 -5.50 13.99
CA ILE A 132 -23.71 -4.52 12.95
C ILE A 132 -24.18 -3.14 13.43
N ASP A 133 -23.24 -2.19 13.52
CA ASP A 133 -23.53 -0.78 13.67
C ASP A 133 -23.56 -0.13 12.28
N LYS A 134 -24.79 0.05 11.76
CA LYS A 134 -25.01 0.66 10.45
C LYS A 134 -24.69 2.16 10.42
N GLN A 135 -24.78 2.87 11.55
CA GLN A 135 -24.52 4.30 11.60
C GLN A 135 -23.02 4.59 11.39
N ASN A 136 -22.18 3.79 12.05
CA ASN A 136 -20.73 3.94 12.00
C ASN A 136 -20.06 3.01 10.97
N HIS A 137 -20.82 2.11 10.35
CA HIS A 137 -20.36 1.09 9.41
C HIS A 137 -19.30 0.15 10.02
N VAL A 138 -19.50 -0.23 11.28
CA VAL A 138 -18.59 -1.13 12.01
C VAL A 138 -19.30 -2.40 12.45
N VAL A 139 -18.51 -3.44 12.68
CA VAL A 139 -18.98 -4.77 13.09
C VAL A 139 -18.35 -5.10 14.44
N HIS A 140 -19.18 -5.58 15.37
CA HIS A 140 -18.73 -6.11 16.65
C HIS A 140 -18.85 -7.62 16.62
N LEU A 141 -17.76 -8.31 16.96
CA LEU A 141 -17.71 -9.77 17.06
C LEU A 141 -17.57 -10.18 18.53
N VAL A 142 -18.23 -11.28 18.89
CA VAL A 142 -18.11 -11.93 20.19
C VAL A 142 -18.08 -13.45 20.01
N GLY A 143 -17.50 -14.17 20.96
CA GLY A 143 -17.45 -15.63 20.93
C GLY A 143 -16.37 -16.18 19.99
N TYR A 144 -16.63 -17.36 19.42
CA TYR A 144 -15.65 -18.09 18.60
C TYR A 144 -15.09 -17.31 17.39
N PRO A 145 -15.82 -16.40 16.71
CA PRO A 145 -15.25 -15.64 15.59
C PRO A 145 -14.03 -14.81 16.00
N VAL A 146 -13.99 -14.30 17.23
CA VAL A 146 -12.84 -13.55 17.77
C VAL A 146 -11.64 -14.48 17.99
N VAL A 147 -11.88 -15.70 18.47
CA VAL A 147 -10.83 -16.72 18.65
C VAL A 147 -10.23 -17.09 17.29
N VAL A 148 -11.08 -17.35 16.29
CA VAL A 148 -10.64 -17.68 14.91
C VAL A 148 -9.85 -16.52 14.30
N GLN A 149 -10.33 -15.28 14.44
CA GLN A 149 -9.62 -14.09 13.96
C GLN A 149 -8.22 -13.96 14.59
N LYS A 150 -8.10 -14.22 15.90
CA LYS A 150 -6.82 -14.23 16.61
C LYS A 150 -5.88 -15.31 16.09
N MET A 151 -6.38 -16.52 15.86
CA MET A 151 -5.58 -17.64 15.35
C MET A 151 -5.05 -17.38 13.95
N ILE A 152 -5.90 -16.90 13.03
CA ILE A 152 -5.50 -16.55 11.67
C ILE A 152 -4.41 -15.48 11.71
N ARG A 153 -4.58 -14.46 12.57
CA ARG A 153 -3.60 -13.40 12.75
C ARG A 153 -2.23 -13.95 13.19
N GLU A 154 -2.20 -14.83 14.17
CA GLU A 154 -0.96 -15.44 14.69
C GLU A 154 -0.28 -16.29 13.61
N GLN A 155 -1.04 -17.14 12.92
CA GLN A 155 -0.52 -17.98 11.84
C GLN A 155 0.02 -17.16 10.67
N LEU A 156 -0.63 -16.06 10.28
CA LEU A 156 -0.14 -15.18 9.21
C LEU A 156 1.19 -14.50 9.56
N VAL A 157 1.46 -14.21 10.83
CA VAL A 157 2.77 -13.71 11.29
C VAL A 157 3.83 -14.80 11.16
N ASP A 158 3.48 -16.03 11.53
CA ASP A 158 4.37 -17.19 11.47
C ASP A 158 4.67 -17.64 10.02
N LEU A 159 3.86 -17.26 9.03
CA LEU A 159 4.14 -17.53 7.62
C LEU A 159 5.44 -16.87 7.12
N PHE A 160 5.82 -15.75 7.74
CA PHE A 160 6.97 -14.95 7.34
C PHE A 160 7.95 -14.77 8.51
N PRO A 161 8.64 -15.83 8.95
CA PRO A 161 9.46 -15.80 10.17
C PRO A 161 10.66 -14.85 10.10
N GLY A 162 11.12 -14.49 8.89
CA GLY A 162 12.18 -13.48 8.68
C GLY A 162 11.69 -12.03 8.73
N CYS A 163 10.38 -11.79 8.65
CA CYS A 163 9.81 -10.44 8.65
C CYS A 163 9.72 -9.89 10.08
N GLN A 164 10.40 -8.77 10.32
CA GLN A 164 10.42 -8.14 11.63
C GLN A 164 9.04 -7.55 11.97
N PRO A 165 8.44 -7.90 13.12
CA PRO A 165 7.16 -7.33 13.52
C PRO A 165 7.33 -5.86 13.89
N ILE A 166 6.48 -5.00 13.33
CA ILE A 166 6.43 -3.57 13.65
C ILE A 166 5.00 -3.16 14.01
N SER A 167 4.87 -2.07 14.77
CA SER A 167 3.59 -1.45 15.11
C SER A 167 3.52 -0.06 14.48
N PRO A 168 3.18 0.05 13.19
CA PRO A 168 3.14 1.33 12.52
C PRO A 168 1.97 2.19 13.02
N SER A 169 2.08 3.51 12.84
CA SER A 169 1.00 4.45 13.14
C SER A 169 -0.24 4.13 12.31
N TYR A 170 -1.43 4.16 12.94
CA TYR A 170 -2.70 4.06 12.21
C TYR A 170 -3.07 5.32 11.45
N PHE A 171 -2.33 6.41 11.70
CA PHE A 171 -2.48 7.68 11.02
C PHE A 171 -1.36 7.87 10.00
N ALA A 172 -1.74 8.29 8.80
CA ALA A 172 -0.81 8.72 7.76
C ALA A 172 -1.15 10.16 7.34
N ARG A 173 -0.13 10.99 7.16
CA ARG A 173 -0.33 12.33 6.58
C ARG A 173 -0.73 12.18 5.12
N ALA A 174 -1.49 13.15 4.60
CA ALA A 174 -1.86 13.24 3.19
C ALA A 174 -0.65 13.04 2.24
N ALA A 175 0.51 13.54 2.66
CA ALA A 175 1.81 13.39 2.03
C ALA A 175 2.18 11.96 1.64
N ILE A 176 1.95 11.02 2.55
CA ILE A 176 2.28 9.60 2.38
C ILE A 176 1.30 8.99 1.38
N LEU A 177 0.02 9.32 1.48
CA LEU A 177 -0.99 8.85 0.52
C LEU A 177 -0.72 9.34 -0.89
N GLU A 178 -0.31 10.60 -1.05
CA GLU A 178 0.07 11.17 -2.35
C GLU A 178 1.33 10.49 -2.92
N ALA A 179 2.34 10.23 -2.08
CA ALA A 179 3.53 9.49 -2.49
C ALA A 179 3.23 8.04 -2.92
N LEU A 180 2.16 7.45 -2.39
CA LEU A 180 1.68 6.14 -2.81
C LEU A 180 0.69 6.22 -3.98
N ASN A 181 0.33 7.43 -4.42
CA ASN A 181 -0.70 7.67 -5.43
C ASN A 181 -2.02 6.95 -5.10
N ILE A 182 -2.44 7.06 -3.84
CA ILE A 182 -3.71 6.53 -3.31
C ILE A 182 -4.77 7.63 -3.38
N ASP A 183 -5.95 7.29 -3.88
CA ASP A 183 -7.10 8.18 -3.84
C ASP A 183 -7.53 8.46 -2.38
N LYS A 184 -7.33 9.70 -1.96
CA LYS A 184 -7.67 10.21 -0.63
C LYS A 184 -9.16 10.10 -0.31
N SER A 185 -10.04 10.03 -1.32
CA SER A 185 -11.49 9.84 -1.13
C SER A 185 -11.84 8.48 -0.50
N THR A 186 -10.94 7.51 -0.62
CA THR A 186 -11.08 6.16 -0.05
C THR A 186 -10.64 6.06 1.41
N CYS A 187 -10.05 7.14 1.95
CA CYS A 187 -9.46 7.21 3.27
C CYS A 187 -10.30 8.10 4.20
N ILE A 188 -10.27 7.80 5.50
CA ILE A 188 -11.02 8.57 6.50
C ILE A 188 -10.18 9.77 6.93
N PRO A 189 -10.62 11.02 6.70
CA PRO A 189 -9.89 12.19 7.19
C PRO A 189 -9.96 12.25 8.72
N PHE A 190 -8.85 12.66 9.33
CA PHE A 190 -8.70 12.87 10.76
C PHE A 190 -8.21 14.29 11.05
N THR A 191 -8.84 14.93 12.03
CA THR A 191 -8.47 16.25 12.53
C THR A 191 -8.65 16.30 14.04
N ASP A 192 -7.82 17.08 14.74
CA ASP A 192 -8.01 17.41 16.15
C ASP A 192 -9.00 18.58 16.34
N GLY A 193 -9.60 19.08 15.26
CA GLY A 193 -10.52 20.21 15.25
C GLY A 193 -9.84 21.58 15.13
N SER A 194 -8.51 21.64 15.18
CA SER A 194 -7.76 22.89 14.99
C SER A 194 -7.56 23.21 13.50
N SER A 195 -7.52 24.50 13.17
CA SER A 195 -7.25 24.99 11.81
C SER A 195 -5.79 24.76 11.35
N HIS A 196 -4.90 24.40 12.27
CA HIS A 196 -3.48 24.18 12.01
C HIS A 196 -3.09 22.70 11.98
N PHE A 197 -4.04 21.79 12.20
CA PHE A 197 -3.77 20.36 12.17
C PHE A 197 -3.37 19.94 10.76
N PRO A 198 -2.24 19.21 10.59
CA PRO A 198 -1.86 18.72 9.28
C PRO A 198 -2.92 17.74 8.78
N LEU A 199 -3.28 17.85 7.50
CA LEU A 199 -4.23 16.93 6.88
C LEU A 199 -3.71 15.48 7.02
N THR A 200 -4.45 14.71 7.81
CA THR A 200 -4.07 13.37 8.24
C THR A 200 -5.25 12.45 8.02
N TYR A 201 -4.97 11.18 7.77
CA TYR A 201 -5.97 10.16 7.48
C TYR A 201 -5.77 8.97 8.39
N LEU A 202 -6.88 8.36 8.82
CA LEU A 202 -6.89 7.08 9.49
C LEU A 202 -6.84 5.97 8.44
N VAL A 203 -5.72 5.27 8.38
CA VAL A 203 -5.42 4.22 7.40
C VAL A 203 -5.28 2.85 8.06
N GLY A 204 -4.88 2.81 9.33
CA GLY A 204 -4.57 1.57 10.05
C GLY A 204 -3.43 0.79 9.37
N ASN A 205 -3.37 -0.52 9.63
CA ASN A 205 -2.42 -1.41 8.98
C ASN A 205 -2.70 -1.44 7.47
N SER A 206 -1.73 -0.90 6.72
CA SER A 206 -1.81 -0.62 5.29
C SER A 206 -0.41 -0.33 4.76
N LEU A 207 -0.27 -0.28 3.43
CA LEU A 207 0.97 0.15 2.78
C LEU A 207 1.43 1.54 3.28
N ALA A 208 0.50 2.47 3.50
CA ALA A 208 0.80 3.82 4.00
C ALA A 208 1.39 3.80 5.40
N ALA A 209 0.81 3.02 6.30
CA ALA A 209 1.33 2.89 7.66
C ALA A 209 2.68 2.18 7.70
N ILE A 210 2.83 1.07 6.97
CA ILE A 210 4.01 0.21 7.04
C ILE A 210 5.25 0.82 6.36
N THR A 211 5.07 1.70 5.37
CA THR A 211 6.16 2.40 4.66
C THR A 211 6.59 3.71 5.32
N SER A 212 5.67 4.40 6.01
CA SER A 212 5.91 5.71 6.62
C SER A 212 7.15 5.80 7.52
N PRO A 213 7.50 4.79 8.36
CA PRO A 213 8.71 4.81 9.18
C PRO A 213 10.02 4.93 8.39
N PHE A 214 10.03 4.49 7.13
CA PHE A 214 11.22 4.46 6.28
C PHE A 214 11.41 5.72 5.45
N LEU A 215 10.55 6.71 5.62
CA LEU A 215 10.64 7.96 4.87
C LEU A 215 12.02 8.60 4.96
N LYS A 216 12.61 8.95 3.80
CA LYS A 216 13.97 9.52 3.68
C LYS A 216 15.08 8.66 4.27
N THR A 217 14.84 7.36 4.43
CA THR A 217 15.86 6.44 4.95
C THR A 217 16.83 6.06 3.86
N SER A 218 18.12 6.04 4.21
CA SER A 218 19.18 5.45 3.38
C SER A 218 19.74 4.24 4.13
N PHE A 219 19.49 3.05 3.61
CA PHE A 219 19.99 1.79 4.14
C PHE A 219 21.43 1.56 3.70
N SER A 220 22.17 0.80 4.49
CA SER A 220 23.56 0.47 4.20
C SER A 220 23.71 -0.97 3.72
N GLU A 221 24.87 -1.28 3.16
CA GLU A 221 25.26 -2.66 2.83
C GLU A 221 25.37 -3.57 4.06
N LYS A 222 25.51 -2.99 5.26
CA LYS A 222 25.58 -3.77 6.52
C LYS A 222 24.22 -4.28 6.98
N ASN A 223 23.13 -3.79 6.40
CA ASN A 223 21.80 -4.30 6.69
C ASN A 223 21.68 -5.75 6.17
N GLU A 224 20.88 -6.57 6.85
CA GLU A 224 20.49 -7.87 6.34
C GLU A 224 19.43 -7.65 5.25
N TRP A 225 19.74 -8.09 4.02
CA TRP A 225 18.87 -7.95 2.86
C TRP A 225 18.24 -9.30 2.50
N PRO A 226 16.96 -9.33 2.07
CA PRO A 226 16.05 -8.19 1.95
C PRO A 226 15.57 -7.68 3.32
N ILE A 227 15.39 -6.36 3.45
CA ILE A 227 14.81 -5.77 4.65
C ILE A 227 13.32 -6.05 4.61
N SER A 228 12.82 -6.78 5.60
CA SER A 228 11.42 -7.21 5.63
C SER A 228 10.77 -6.92 6.97
N VAL A 229 9.55 -6.38 6.90
CA VAL A 229 8.74 -6.02 8.07
C VAL A 229 7.31 -6.49 7.90
N GLN A 230 6.64 -6.75 9.01
CA GLN A 230 5.22 -7.11 9.00
C GLN A 230 4.47 -6.51 10.18
N CYS A 231 3.17 -6.34 10.01
CA CYS A 231 2.28 -5.89 11.07
C CYS A 231 0.90 -6.51 10.92
N THR A 232 0.17 -6.58 12.03
CA THR A 232 -1.22 -7.02 12.04
C THR A 232 -2.06 -6.07 12.87
N GLY A 233 -3.32 -5.90 12.50
CA GLY A 233 -4.25 -5.09 13.26
C GLY A 233 -5.35 -4.48 12.39
N ALA A 234 -6.03 -3.48 12.94
CA ALA A 234 -7.11 -2.79 12.26
C ALA A 234 -6.58 -1.98 11.06
N SER A 235 -7.31 -2.03 9.96
CA SER A 235 -7.18 -1.24 8.74
C SER A 235 -8.50 -0.49 8.52
N TYR A 236 -8.42 0.75 8.05
CA TYR A 236 -9.59 1.62 7.95
C TYR A 236 -9.79 2.10 6.51
N SER A 237 -11.04 2.13 6.07
CA SER A 237 -11.43 2.62 4.73
C SER A 237 -12.72 3.43 4.80
N GLU A 238 -13.01 4.22 3.78
CA GLU A 238 -14.27 4.98 3.74
C GLU A 238 -15.51 4.06 3.67
N LYS A 239 -16.66 4.60 4.09
CA LYS A 239 -17.94 3.88 4.17
C LYS A 239 -18.34 3.28 2.82
N LYS A 240 -18.82 2.03 2.87
CA LYS A 240 -19.45 1.33 1.74
C LYS A 240 -20.95 1.13 1.98
N ASN A 241 -21.70 0.89 0.91
CA ASN A 241 -23.15 0.69 0.95
C ASN A 241 -23.58 -0.49 1.85
N GLN A 242 -22.77 -1.55 1.90
CA GLN A 242 -23.02 -2.74 2.71
C GLN A 242 -22.03 -2.82 3.86
N VAL A 243 -22.52 -3.18 5.06
CA VAL A 243 -21.71 -3.31 6.28
C VAL A 243 -21.78 -4.75 6.75
N ASP A 244 -20.66 -5.44 6.64
CA ASP A 244 -20.45 -6.84 7.04
C ASP A 244 -18.93 -7.09 7.19
N LEU A 245 -18.49 -8.32 7.45
CA LEU A 245 -17.06 -8.63 7.60
C LEU A 245 -16.25 -8.31 6.33
N CYS A 246 -16.88 -8.37 5.16
CA CYS A 246 -16.21 -8.12 3.89
C CYS A 246 -16.03 -6.63 3.59
N ASN A 247 -16.92 -5.77 4.11
CA ASN A 247 -17.09 -4.38 3.72
C ASN A 247 -17.13 -3.36 4.87
N ALA A 248 -16.94 -3.80 6.11
CA ALA A 248 -16.86 -2.92 7.28
C ALA A 248 -15.78 -1.84 7.11
N ARG A 249 -16.02 -0.69 7.73
CA ARG A 249 -15.12 0.47 7.73
C ARG A 249 -13.78 0.15 8.40
N GLN A 250 -13.83 -0.68 9.44
CA GLN A 250 -12.68 -1.22 10.15
C GLN A 250 -12.60 -2.71 9.86
N ARG A 251 -11.46 -3.18 9.34
CA ARG A 251 -11.20 -4.60 9.13
C ARG A 251 -9.84 -5.02 9.64
N MET A 252 -9.72 -6.22 10.17
CA MET A 252 -8.47 -6.80 10.62
C MET A 252 -7.64 -7.30 9.44
N LYS A 253 -6.37 -6.89 9.36
CA LYS A 253 -5.47 -7.28 8.28
C LYS A 253 -4.09 -7.67 8.80
N HIS A 254 -3.43 -8.51 8.01
CA HIS A 254 -1.99 -8.71 8.02
C HIS A 254 -1.37 -7.97 6.83
N CYS A 255 -0.26 -7.29 7.09
CA CYS A 255 0.50 -6.57 6.08
C CYS A 255 1.97 -6.97 6.22
N ALA A 256 2.63 -7.24 5.09
CA ALA A 256 4.08 -7.43 5.05
C ALA A 256 4.70 -6.64 3.89
N LEU A 257 5.91 -6.12 4.12
CA LEU A 257 6.65 -5.31 3.17
C LEU A 257 8.09 -5.83 3.10
N TRP A 258 8.56 -6.06 1.88
CA TRP A 258 9.96 -6.35 1.58
C TRP A 258 10.56 -5.17 0.81
N MET A 259 11.78 -4.81 1.17
CA MET A 259 12.63 -3.83 0.49
C MET A 259 13.91 -4.53 0.05
N CYS A 260 14.16 -4.55 -1.25
CA CYS A 260 15.25 -5.29 -1.89
C CYS A 260 16.15 -4.32 -2.67
N LYS A 261 17.32 -4.79 -3.10
CA LYS A 261 18.25 -3.98 -3.89
C LYS A 261 17.96 -4.07 -5.39
N SER A 262 17.46 -5.22 -5.83
CA SER A 262 17.38 -5.58 -7.25
C SER A 262 15.97 -6.03 -7.67
N ALA A 263 15.71 -5.98 -8.98
CA ALA A 263 14.42 -6.38 -9.54
C ALA A 263 14.28 -7.92 -9.63
N GLU A 264 15.41 -8.63 -9.60
CA GLU A 264 15.53 -10.07 -9.61
C GLU A 264 15.07 -10.66 -8.26
N GLU A 265 15.49 -10.06 -7.13
CA GLU A 265 15.06 -10.48 -5.78
C GLU A 265 13.54 -10.38 -5.59
N ILE A 266 12.91 -9.37 -6.21
CA ILE A 266 11.46 -9.17 -6.17
C ILE A 266 10.71 -10.42 -6.64
N GLU A 267 11.17 -11.04 -7.74
CA GLU A 267 10.45 -12.15 -8.37
C GLU A 267 10.39 -13.36 -7.45
N GLY A 268 11.51 -13.67 -6.77
CA GLY A 268 11.57 -14.74 -5.78
C GLY A 268 10.60 -14.49 -4.61
N ILE A 269 10.54 -13.25 -4.12
CA ILE A 269 9.65 -12.88 -3.00
C ILE A 269 8.19 -12.91 -3.39
N VAL A 270 7.83 -12.41 -4.58
CA VAL A 270 6.45 -12.46 -5.08
C VAL A 270 5.97 -13.90 -5.22
N ASN A 271 6.81 -14.78 -5.77
CA ASN A 271 6.47 -16.19 -5.92
C ASN A 271 6.36 -16.91 -4.57
N ASP A 272 7.33 -16.71 -3.67
CA ASP A 272 7.31 -17.28 -2.31
C ASP A 272 6.08 -16.81 -1.51
N ALA A 273 5.74 -15.51 -1.58
CA ALA A 273 4.55 -14.98 -0.91
C ALA A 273 3.24 -15.56 -1.46
N ASN A 274 3.11 -15.71 -2.78
CA ASN A 274 1.94 -16.35 -3.39
C ASN A 274 1.81 -17.81 -2.95
N VAL A 275 2.92 -18.56 -2.92
CA VAL A 275 2.93 -19.97 -2.50
C VAL A 275 2.57 -20.10 -1.03
N ARG A 276 3.21 -19.34 -0.13
CA ARG A 276 2.97 -19.43 1.32
C ARG A 276 1.55 -19.06 1.70
N VAL A 277 1.07 -17.91 1.21
CA VAL A 277 -0.29 -17.46 1.54
C VAL A 277 -1.32 -18.36 0.84
N GLY A 278 -1.05 -18.80 -0.38
CA GLY A 278 -1.90 -19.74 -1.11
C GLY A 278 -2.05 -21.06 -0.36
N ALA A 279 -0.93 -21.72 0.00
CA ALA A 279 -0.92 -22.97 0.75
C ALA A 279 -1.56 -22.83 2.13
N TYR A 280 -1.34 -21.71 2.83
CA TYR A 280 -2.01 -21.45 4.10
C TYR A 280 -3.54 -21.38 3.96
N LEU A 281 -4.03 -20.66 2.96
CA LEU A 281 -5.47 -20.53 2.75
C LEU A 281 -6.09 -21.84 2.22
N ASP A 282 -5.41 -22.54 1.32
CA ASP A 282 -5.89 -23.78 0.70
C ASP A 282 -5.77 -24.99 1.64
N GLU A 283 -4.56 -25.31 2.09
CA GLU A 283 -4.29 -26.49 2.91
C GLU A 283 -4.46 -26.22 4.40
N GLY A 284 -4.07 -25.03 4.87
CA GLY A 284 -4.12 -24.68 6.29
C GLY A 284 -5.51 -24.32 6.80
N LEU A 285 -6.32 -23.67 5.95
CA LEU A 285 -7.70 -23.26 6.26
C LEU A 285 -8.76 -24.06 5.49
N GLU A 286 -8.36 -24.96 4.59
CA GLU A 286 -9.26 -25.78 3.76
C GLU A 286 -10.22 -24.94 2.89
N LEU A 287 -9.80 -23.73 2.48
CA LEU A 287 -10.57 -22.85 1.61
C LEU A 287 -10.19 -23.08 0.15
N GLU A 288 -11.18 -23.38 -0.71
CA GLU A 288 -10.94 -23.46 -2.17
C GLU A 288 -10.54 -22.10 -2.75
N VAL A 289 -9.24 -21.83 -2.82
CA VAL A 289 -8.69 -20.57 -3.32
C VAL A 289 -8.14 -20.70 -4.73
N LYS A 290 -8.07 -19.58 -5.44
CA LYS A 290 -7.40 -19.46 -6.73
C LYS A 290 -6.48 -18.25 -6.70
N VAL A 291 -5.27 -18.43 -7.20
CA VAL A 291 -4.35 -17.34 -7.47
C VAL A 291 -4.63 -16.80 -8.86
N ARG A 292 -4.84 -15.48 -8.96
CA ARG A 292 -5.10 -14.79 -10.23
C ARG A 292 -4.21 -13.57 -10.32
N GLU A 293 -3.42 -13.51 -11.39
CA GLU A 293 -2.76 -12.26 -11.79
C GLU A 293 -3.82 -11.25 -12.24
N LEU A 294 -3.72 -10.03 -11.71
CA LEU A 294 -4.71 -8.99 -11.93
C LEU A 294 -4.52 -8.29 -13.27
N ARG A 295 -5.64 -7.91 -13.89
CA ARG A 295 -5.63 -7.10 -15.11
C ARG A 295 -5.11 -5.70 -14.81
N GLY A 296 -4.61 -5.02 -15.83
CA GLY A 296 -4.15 -3.63 -15.72
C GLY A 296 -5.17 -2.72 -15.05
N SER A 297 -6.46 -2.87 -15.38
CA SER A 297 -7.55 -2.06 -14.83
C SER A 297 -7.88 -2.33 -13.36
N GLU A 298 -7.33 -3.40 -12.80
CA GLU A 298 -7.46 -3.76 -11.38
C GLU A 298 -6.20 -3.40 -10.58
N LEU A 299 -5.13 -2.94 -11.24
CA LEU A 299 -3.90 -2.50 -10.59
C LEU A 299 -4.10 -1.12 -9.96
N LYS A 300 -3.59 -0.97 -8.73
CA LYS A 300 -3.46 0.33 -8.09
C LYS A 300 -2.31 1.10 -8.76
N ASN A 301 -2.32 2.42 -8.65
CA ASN A 301 -1.33 3.27 -9.33
C ASN A 301 0.11 2.96 -8.95
N TYR A 302 0.39 2.49 -7.73
CA TYR A 302 1.74 2.13 -7.30
C TYR A 302 2.22 0.75 -7.76
N GLU A 303 1.33 -0.11 -8.26
CA GLU A 303 1.65 -1.51 -8.56
C GLU A 303 2.12 -1.64 -10.00
N SER A 304 3.21 -2.37 -10.23
CA SER A 304 3.62 -2.79 -11.57
C SER A 304 3.05 -4.13 -12.00
N GLN A 305 2.65 -4.95 -11.03
CA GLN A 305 1.98 -6.24 -11.18
C GLN A 305 1.33 -6.57 -9.82
N ALA A 306 0.22 -7.30 -9.82
CA ALA A 306 -0.35 -7.79 -8.59
C ALA A 306 -1.09 -9.11 -8.78
N PHE A 307 -1.14 -9.91 -7.72
CA PHE A 307 -1.86 -11.17 -7.64
C PHE A 307 -2.93 -11.08 -6.56
N ALA A 308 -4.09 -11.65 -6.84
CA ALA A 308 -5.15 -11.84 -5.86
C ALA A 308 -5.30 -13.33 -5.58
N ILE A 309 -5.33 -13.69 -4.29
CA ILE A 309 -5.73 -15.01 -3.82
C ILE A 309 -7.20 -14.91 -3.42
N GLU A 310 -8.05 -15.59 -4.18
CA GLU A 310 -9.49 -15.38 -4.17
C GLU A 310 -10.25 -16.65 -3.81
N ASN A 311 -11.28 -16.53 -2.97
CA ASN A 311 -12.27 -17.58 -2.74
C ASN A 311 -13.64 -17.08 -3.20
N ARG A 312 -14.25 -17.79 -4.15
CA ARG A 312 -15.61 -17.50 -4.67
C ARG A 312 -15.77 -16.04 -5.15
N GLY A 313 -14.76 -15.51 -5.82
CA GLY A 313 -14.72 -14.13 -6.33
C GLY A 313 -14.43 -13.05 -5.28
N LEU A 314 -14.16 -13.43 -4.02
CA LEU A 314 -13.71 -12.50 -2.97
C LEU A 314 -12.19 -12.58 -2.81
N THR A 315 -11.50 -11.47 -3.00
CA THR A 315 -10.06 -11.36 -2.70
C THR A 315 -9.82 -11.44 -1.19
N LEU A 316 -9.10 -12.48 -0.76
CA LEU A 316 -8.68 -12.71 0.62
C LEU A 316 -7.27 -12.15 0.87
N SER A 317 -6.39 -12.26 -0.11
CA SER A 317 -5.04 -11.68 -0.06
C SER A 317 -4.65 -11.04 -1.38
N ARG A 318 -3.82 -10.01 -1.32
CA ARG A 318 -3.25 -9.31 -2.47
C ARG A 318 -1.73 -9.21 -2.30
N ILE A 319 -1.00 -9.68 -3.29
CA ILE A 319 0.46 -9.59 -3.38
C ILE A 319 0.78 -8.57 -4.49
N SER A 320 1.46 -7.50 -4.13
CA SER A 320 1.72 -6.34 -4.98
C SER A 320 3.21 -6.22 -5.26
N ARG A 321 3.59 -6.32 -6.54
CA ARG A 321 4.90 -5.89 -7.03
C ARG A 321 4.87 -4.38 -7.23
N ILE A 322 5.72 -3.65 -6.52
CA ILE A 322 5.76 -2.18 -6.56
C ILE A 322 7.00 -1.69 -7.32
N GLY A 323 8.13 -2.39 -7.17
CA GLY A 323 9.41 -1.89 -7.67
C GLY A 323 9.85 -0.63 -6.92
N ASP A 324 10.44 0.34 -7.62
CA ASP A 324 10.97 1.57 -7.01
C ASP A 324 10.00 2.78 -7.01
N TYR A 325 8.75 2.58 -7.42
CA TYR A 325 7.78 3.67 -7.58
C TYR A 325 7.56 4.46 -6.27
N VAL A 326 7.36 3.73 -5.18
CA VAL A 326 7.11 4.30 -3.85
C VAL A 326 8.40 4.81 -3.22
N SER A 327 9.50 4.06 -3.36
CA SER A 327 10.79 4.44 -2.78
C SER A 327 11.37 5.72 -3.40
N LYS A 328 11.19 5.95 -4.71
CA LYS A 328 11.52 7.23 -5.37
C LYS A 328 10.73 8.42 -4.81
N ARG A 329 9.46 8.21 -4.47
CA ARG A 329 8.58 9.27 -3.93
C ARG A 329 8.78 9.53 -2.44
N LEU A 330 9.16 8.50 -1.68
CA LEU A 330 9.45 8.60 -0.24
C LEU A 330 10.94 8.77 0.06
N ASN A 331 11.79 8.82 -0.96
CA ASN A 331 13.25 8.88 -0.89
C ASN A 331 13.86 7.76 -0.03
N ILE A 332 13.48 6.52 -0.31
CA ILE A 332 13.96 5.32 0.41
C ILE A 332 15.06 4.67 -0.42
N GLN A 333 16.29 4.78 0.05
CA GLN A 333 17.48 4.47 -0.72
C GLN A 333 18.33 3.40 -0.05
N TYR A 334 19.28 2.85 -0.80
CA TYR A 334 20.42 2.13 -0.24
C TYR A 334 21.72 2.74 -0.77
N SER A 335 22.72 2.85 0.10
CA SER A 335 24.06 3.27 -0.29
C SER A 335 24.79 2.10 -0.93
N GLY A 336 25.38 2.35 -2.09
CA GLY A 336 26.26 1.40 -2.77
C GLY A 336 27.52 1.05 -1.97
N SER A 337 28.24 0.00 -2.39
CA SER A 337 29.57 -0.34 -1.87
C SER A 337 30.65 -0.07 -2.90
N SER A 338 31.81 0.39 -2.43
CA SER A 338 33.03 0.42 -3.23
C SER A 338 33.50 -1.00 -3.52
N ALA A 339 34.07 -1.23 -4.70
CA ALA A 339 34.66 -2.52 -5.04
C ALA A 339 35.71 -2.94 -4.00
N THR A 340 35.71 -4.23 -3.63
CA THR A 340 36.76 -4.85 -2.83
C THR A 340 37.40 -5.98 -3.64
N GLU A 341 38.53 -6.52 -3.18
CA GLU A 341 39.17 -7.71 -3.81
C GLU A 341 38.24 -8.92 -3.93
N LYS A 342 37.09 -8.92 -3.23
CA LYS A 342 36.12 -10.02 -3.19
C LYS A 342 34.73 -9.65 -3.71
N SER A 343 34.48 -8.41 -4.10
CA SER A 343 33.15 -7.95 -4.53
C SER A 343 33.22 -6.78 -5.49
N GLU A 344 32.39 -6.79 -6.53
CA GLU A 344 32.22 -5.66 -7.44
C GLU A 344 31.58 -4.46 -6.72
N ALA A 345 31.75 -3.26 -7.29
CA ALA A 345 31.08 -2.08 -6.78
C ALA A 345 29.57 -2.20 -7.05
N VAL A 346 28.77 -1.92 -6.02
CA VAL A 346 27.32 -1.80 -6.18
C VAL A 346 27.01 -0.31 -6.22
N ASP A 347 26.42 0.19 -7.31
CA ASP A 347 25.91 1.55 -7.34
C ASP A 347 24.68 1.67 -6.43
N GLY A 348 24.65 2.72 -5.61
CA GLY A 348 23.51 3.00 -4.74
C GLY A 348 22.25 3.29 -5.55
N GLY A 349 21.08 3.08 -4.94
CA GLY A 349 19.82 3.23 -5.65
C GLY A 349 18.61 3.36 -4.73
N PHE A 350 17.44 3.29 -5.34
CA PHE A 350 16.17 3.21 -4.63
C PHE A 350 15.81 1.75 -4.37
N VAL A 351 15.27 1.47 -3.19
CA VAL A 351 14.88 0.10 -2.86
C VAL A 351 13.69 -0.34 -3.71
N GLN A 352 13.69 -1.61 -4.07
CA GLN A 352 12.59 -2.26 -4.75
C GLN A 352 11.60 -2.85 -3.74
N MET A 353 10.29 -2.68 -3.94
CA MET A 353 9.28 -3.06 -2.94
C MET A 353 8.34 -4.17 -3.40
N VAL A 354 8.03 -5.08 -2.46
CA VAL A 354 6.90 -6.03 -2.53
C VAL A 354 6.04 -5.84 -1.30
N TYR A 355 4.73 -5.76 -1.50
CA TYR A 355 3.76 -5.61 -0.42
C TYR A 355 2.73 -6.74 -0.46
N VAL A 356 2.46 -7.33 0.69
CA VAL A 356 1.43 -8.35 0.88
C VAL A 356 0.38 -7.81 1.84
N GLU A 357 -0.89 -7.95 1.46
CA GLU A 357 -2.03 -7.60 2.30
C GLU A 357 -2.99 -8.78 2.35
N THR A 358 -3.23 -9.31 3.55
CA THR A 358 -4.17 -10.40 3.79
C THR A 358 -5.28 -9.95 4.73
N ASP A 359 -6.54 -10.12 4.31
CA ASP A 359 -7.72 -9.61 5.00
C ASP A 359 -8.35 -10.70 5.87
N ILE A 360 -8.13 -10.59 7.18
CA ILE A 360 -8.49 -11.63 8.16
C ILE A 360 -10.01 -11.72 8.31
N ASP A 361 -10.72 -10.59 8.22
CA ASP A 361 -12.18 -10.58 8.35
C ASP A 361 -12.87 -11.20 7.14
N ARG A 362 -12.30 -11.01 5.94
CA ARG A 362 -12.78 -11.71 4.74
C ARG A 362 -12.53 -13.21 4.79
N ILE A 363 -11.39 -13.64 5.33
CA ILE A 363 -11.11 -15.07 5.56
C ILE A 363 -12.15 -15.64 6.54
N LEU A 364 -12.39 -14.97 7.66
CA LEU A 364 -13.40 -15.36 8.64
C LEU A 364 -14.80 -15.45 8.00
N ALA A 365 -15.17 -14.50 7.16
CA ALA A 365 -16.44 -14.54 6.44
C ALA A 365 -16.59 -15.81 5.58
N ARG A 366 -15.52 -16.23 4.90
CA ARG A 366 -15.52 -17.45 4.07
C ARG A 366 -15.53 -18.74 4.88
N LEU A 367 -14.79 -18.80 5.99
CA LEU A 367 -14.87 -19.93 6.92
C LEU A 367 -16.29 -20.10 7.48
N VAL A 368 -16.98 -19.00 7.77
CA VAL A 368 -18.37 -19.05 8.22
C VAL A 368 -19.32 -19.47 7.09
N ASP A 369 -19.13 -18.98 5.86
CA ASP A 369 -19.92 -19.46 4.71
C ASP A 369 -19.76 -20.96 4.49
N ASP A 370 -18.54 -21.49 4.59
CA ASP A 370 -18.26 -22.93 4.46
C ASP A 370 -18.89 -23.74 5.60
N LEU A 371 -18.89 -23.21 6.84
CA LEU A 371 -19.60 -23.80 7.98
C LEU A 371 -21.13 -23.87 7.74
N ILE A 372 -21.73 -22.82 7.18
CA ILE A 372 -23.16 -22.79 6.83
C ILE A 372 -23.50 -23.85 5.77
N GLU A 373 -22.55 -24.16 4.89
CA GLU A 373 -22.67 -25.19 3.85
C GLU A 373 -22.35 -26.60 4.36
N GLY A 374 -22.08 -26.75 5.67
CA GLY A 374 -21.85 -28.04 6.31
C GLY A 374 -20.39 -28.52 6.25
N LYS A 375 -19.44 -27.68 5.82
CA LYS A 375 -18.02 -28.00 5.93
C LYS A 375 -17.56 -27.78 7.38
N GLU A 376 -16.83 -28.75 7.93
CA GLU A 376 -16.24 -28.58 9.24
C GLU A 376 -14.99 -27.69 9.16
N PRO A 377 -14.75 -26.80 10.13
CA PRO A 377 -13.49 -26.09 10.19
C PRO A 377 -12.34 -27.04 10.55
N PRO A 378 -11.11 -26.73 10.12
CA PRO A 378 -9.91 -27.47 10.47
C PRO A 378 -9.83 -27.84 11.96
N LYS A 379 -9.38 -29.06 12.25
CA LYS A 379 -9.42 -29.65 13.60
C LYS A 379 -8.79 -28.74 14.66
N TYR A 380 -7.64 -28.14 14.36
CA TYR A 380 -6.94 -27.27 15.31
C TYR A 380 -7.76 -26.01 15.67
N MET A 381 -8.55 -25.46 14.74
CA MET A 381 -9.49 -24.37 15.03
C MET A 381 -10.63 -24.85 15.92
N ARG A 382 -11.20 -26.02 15.66
CA ARG A 382 -12.23 -26.61 16.53
C ARG A 382 -11.74 -26.81 17.95
N ASP A 383 -10.53 -27.36 18.09
CA ASP A 383 -9.91 -27.60 19.40
C ASP A 383 -9.64 -26.29 20.15
N ALA A 384 -9.21 -25.24 19.45
CA ALA A 384 -9.00 -23.92 20.05
C ALA A 384 -10.31 -23.25 20.49
N ILE A 385 -11.38 -23.38 19.69
CA ILE A 385 -12.72 -22.89 20.06
C ILE A 385 -13.21 -23.58 21.33
N LYS A 386 -13.11 -24.92 21.39
CA LYS A 386 -13.50 -25.72 22.57
C LYS A 386 -12.68 -25.45 23.83
N LYS A 387 -11.46 -24.94 23.70
CA LYS A 387 -10.62 -24.57 24.85
C LYS A 387 -10.93 -23.17 25.38
N SER A 388 -11.60 -22.34 24.57
CA SER A 388 -11.84 -20.92 24.88
C SER A 388 -13.19 -20.67 25.58
N PHE A 389 -14.07 -21.67 25.60
CA PHE A 389 -15.40 -21.69 26.21
C PHE A 389 -15.60 -23.05 26.88
#